data_AF-H2J7B6-F1
#
_entry.id   AF-H2J7B6-F1
#
_cell.length_a   1.000
_cell.length_b   1.000
_cell.length_c   1.000
_cell.angle_alpha   90.00
_cell.angle_beta   90.00
_cell.angle_gamma   90.00
#
_symmetry.space_group_name_H-M   'P 1'
#
loop_
_entity.id
_entity.type
_entity.pdbx_description
1 polymer ?
#
loop_
_entity_poly.entity_id
_entity_poly.type
_entity_poly.pdbx_seq_one_letter_code
_entity_poly.pdbx_strand_id
1 'polypeptide(L)'
;MKKFLYSLFIVFFITLLYIVYIFTPLKYPIKNITTAEYKTEKIGNLKILYLSGEPQDIGYQHGLALRNEINNMEKLLENELKNKTIFEKLIIRYTMKNYFRKIPKEYKTEMAAIAKGSNTSLDSIFLMNIYDELFNLYGCTNIAVFGKKTKNGEILHGRNLDYFLSDKLWDKNVLFVYQPQNGYNFISLTWPGLIGVLSGMNERGISLGSMTSESKYQSSSGIPTGILYRMIMENAKDIKDVEVILKNNKRTIGNNLMIGSKHDKEAVVFEFDSNNLKVRKNDNYIVSTNHFVLLKNKNGIYKGSISRKNKAENYIKSYNYLTVKNIIEILRDLIANNENDEPICKYETVHSIVFLPISSEFYVAANDGIYASAGRFFHFKYDKKIIQYIDYIDYSPDYLWITKNLFIDKYKNKEWSNQKAISYIKSFIKNRKLSGWDIIDLIKFYKELDLKNETSSLIEKLKSIFEKDKNALFNLPAEKINSPETFLLRDHYNNSLLNLILAYEIIDNKQKMKEYSKLGLNDNVIEDDKWYSMKFKEYYNK
;
A
#
# COMPACT_ATOMS: atom_id res chain seq x y z
N MET A 1 -13.81 57.99 25.33
CA MET A 1 -14.37 56.72 25.87
C MET A 1 -15.48 56.12 25.00
N LYS A 2 -16.61 56.79 24.73
CA LYS A 2 -17.73 56.23 23.92
C LYS A 2 -17.33 55.80 22.49
N LYS A 3 -16.56 56.63 21.76
CA LYS A 3 -16.06 56.27 20.41
C LYS A 3 -15.13 55.04 20.43
N PHE A 4 -14.27 54.93 21.45
CA PHE A 4 -13.39 53.78 21.63
C PHE A 4 -14.17 52.49 21.94
N LEU A 5 -15.16 52.56 22.83
CA LEU A 5 -16.05 51.43 23.14
C LEU A 5 -16.87 50.99 21.91
N TYR A 6 -17.32 51.95 21.10
CA TYR A 6 -18.03 51.66 19.85
C TYR A 6 -17.13 50.97 18.81
N SER A 7 -15.89 51.44 18.63
CA SER A 7 -14.90 50.76 17.79
C SER A 7 -14.58 49.35 18.28
N LEU A 8 -14.41 49.16 19.60
CA LEU A 8 -14.17 47.84 20.19
C LEU A 8 -15.36 46.91 19.96
N PHE A 9 -16.59 47.42 20.10
CA PHE A 9 -17.82 46.66 19.81
C PHE A 9 -17.90 46.25 18.34
N ILE A 10 -17.58 47.14 17.40
CA ILE A 10 -17.55 46.82 15.97
C ILE A 10 -16.53 45.71 15.68
N VAL A 11 -15.30 45.83 16.20
CA VAL A 11 -14.25 44.83 16.02
C VAL A 11 -14.68 43.49 16.60
N PHE A 12 -15.26 43.48 17.80
CA PHE A 12 -15.80 42.28 18.42
C PHE A 12 -16.92 41.65 17.57
N PHE A 13 -17.87 42.45 17.10
CA PHE A 13 -18.99 41.97 16.30
C PHE A 13 -18.54 41.40 14.95
N ILE A 14 -17.63 42.07 14.25
CA ILE A 14 -17.03 41.55 13.00
C ILE A 14 -16.29 40.25 13.27
N THR A 15 -15.54 40.17 14.37
CA THR A 15 -14.82 38.95 14.76
C THR A 15 -15.80 37.81 15.04
N LEU A 16 -16.90 38.08 15.74
CA LEU A 16 -17.95 37.11 16.02
C LEU A 16 -18.61 36.61 14.73
N LEU A 17 -19.01 37.52 13.83
CA LEU A 17 -19.57 37.16 12.52
C LEU A 17 -18.58 36.32 11.70
N TYR A 18 -17.29 36.65 11.75
CA TYR A 18 -16.27 35.91 11.05
C TYR A 18 -16.07 34.49 11.63
N ILE A 19 -16.12 34.34 12.96
CA ILE A 19 -16.12 33.04 13.62
C ILE A 19 -17.34 32.22 13.20
N VAL A 20 -18.55 32.82 13.23
CA VAL A 20 -19.79 32.16 12.77
C VAL A 20 -19.66 31.71 11.31
N TYR A 21 -19.11 32.56 10.45
CA TYR A 21 -18.87 32.23 9.05
C TYR A 21 -17.89 31.04 8.89
N ILE A 22 -16.79 31.02 9.66
CA ILE A 22 -15.80 29.93 9.62
C ILE A 22 -16.45 28.59 9.98
N PHE A 23 -17.35 28.57 10.96
CA PHE A 23 -18.02 27.35 11.42
C PHE A 23 -19.30 27.01 10.65
N THR A 24 -19.80 27.90 9.79
CA THR A 24 -20.92 27.59 8.91
C THR A 24 -20.53 26.42 7.99
N PRO A 25 -21.30 25.31 7.89
CA PRO A 25 -20.95 24.18 7.04
C PRO A 25 -20.80 24.57 5.57
N LEU A 26 -19.92 23.88 4.84
CA LEU A 26 -19.81 24.02 3.39
C LEU A 26 -21.10 23.55 2.72
N LYS A 27 -21.57 24.35 1.77
CA LYS A 27 -22.68 24.02 0.87
C LYS A 27 -22.29 24.40 -0.54
N TYR A 28 -22.66 23.57 -1.50
CA TYR A 28 -22.44 23.85 -2.91
C TYR A 28 -23.59 23.25 -3.73
N PRO A 29 -24.18 24.02 -4.67
CA PRO A 29 -25.30 23.53 -5.46
C PRO A 29 -24.83 22.43 -6.41
N ILE A 30 -25.68 21.42 -6.60
CA ILE A 30 -25.49 20.39 -7.61
C ILE A 30 -26.61 20.52 -8.65
N LYS A 31 -26.28 20.24 -9.91
CA LYS A 31 -27.27 20.09 -10.98
C LYS A 31 -28.05 18.78 -10.78
N ASN A 32 -29.05 18.56 -11.63
CA ASN A 32 -29.75 17.29 -11.70
C ASN A 32 -28.75 16.17 -12.06
N ILE A 33 -28.88 15.05 -11.34
CA ILE A 33 -28.15 13.82 -11.61
C ILE A 33 -28.80 13.20 -12.85
N THR A 34 -28.02 13.02 -13.90
CA THR A 34 -28.46 12.43 -15.17
C THR A 34 -28.32 10.92 -15.16
N THR A 35 -27.36 10.37 -14.40
CA THR A 35 -27.19 8.93 -14.22
C THR A 35 -26.67 8.58 -12.82
N ALA A 36 -27.29 7.57 -12.21
CA ALA A 36 -26.89 7.00 -10.92
C ALA A 36 -26.27 5.61 -11.05
N GLU A 37 -26.19 5.07 -12.27
CA GLU A 37 -25.66 3.73 -12.51
C GLU A 37 -24.14 3.73 -12.36
N TYR A 38 -23.63 2.73 -11.65
CA TYR A 38 -22.21 2.50 -11.47
C TYR A 38 -21.90 1.01 -11.60
N LYS A 39 -20.64 0.70 -11.91
CA LYS A 39 -20.16 -0.68 -11.97
C LYS A 39 -19.10 -0.89 -10.90
N THR A 40 -19.22 -1.97 -10.14
CA THR A 40 -18.18 -2.42 -9.22
C THR A 40 -17.66 -3.79 -9.64
N GLU A 41 -16.37 -3.99 -9.42
CA GLU A 41 -15.71 -5.28 -9.57
C GLU A 41 -14.84 -5.53 -8.34
N LYS A 42 -14.50 -6.80 -8.09
CA LYS A 42 -13.58 -7.17 -7.02
C LYS A 42 -12.60 -8.21 -7.53
N ILE A 43 -11.30 -7.91 -7.43
CA ILE A 43 -10.21 -8.81 -7.80
C ILE A 43 -9.32 -9.00 -6.58
N GLY A 44 -9.26 -10.23 -6.06
CA GLY A 44 -8.70 -10.48 -4.74
C GLY A 44 -9.42 -9.65 -3.68
N ASN A 45 -8.68 -8.80 -2.95
CA ASN A 45 -9.24 -7.84 -1.99
C ASN A 45 -9.35 -6.42 -2.54
N LEU A 46 -8.94 -6.18 -3.78
CA LEU A 46 -9.03 -4.87 -4.41
C LEU A 46 -10.47 -4.65 -4.91
N LYS A 47 -11.11 -3.61 -4.38
CA LYS A 47 -12.38 -3.11 -4.92
C LYS A 47 -12.07 -2.17 -6.09
N ILE A 48 -12.80 -2.35 -7.18
CA ILE A 48 -12.71 -1.53 -8.39
C ILE A 48 -14.07 -0.86 -8.58
N LEU A 49 -14.06 0.45 -8.85
CA LEU A 49 -15.27 1.23 -9.09
C LEU A 49 -15.11 2.04 -10.39
N TYR A 50 -16.02 1.83 -11.32
CA TYR A 50 -16.10 2.57 -12.57
C TYR A 50 -17.08 3.74 -12.40
N LEU A 51 -16.62 4.94 -12.76
CA LEU A 51 -17.39 6.19 -12.64
C LEU A 51 -17.39 6.89 -13.99
N SER A 52 -18.54 7.43 -14.41
CA SER A 52 -18.65 8.09 -15.71
C SER A 52 -19.66 9.23 -15.74
N GLY A 53 -19.43 10.20 -16.64
CA GLY A 53 -20.36 11.31 -16.90
C GLY A 53 -19.86 12.67 -16.43
N GLU A 54 -20.79 13.59 -16.18
CA GLU A 54 -20.51 14.92 -15.63
C GLU A 54 -20.08 14.83 -14.15
N PRO A 55 -19.46 15.89 -13.59
CA PRO A 55 -18.97 15.88 -12.21
C PRO A 55 -20.03 15.51 -11.16
N GLN A 56 -21.28 15.97 -11.31
CA GLN A 56 -22.36 15.58 -10.39
C GLN A 56 -22.73 14.09 -10.48
N ASP A 57 -22.62 13.49 -11.67
CA ASP A 57 -22.98 12.08 -11.89
C ASP A 57 -21.89 11.18 -11.33
N ILE A 58 -20.63 11.47 -11.65
CA ILE A 58 -19.45 10.80 -11.08
C ILE A 58 -19.49 10.88 -9.55
N GLY A 59 -19.72 12.06 -8.99
CA GLY A 59 -19.77 12.25 -7.55
C GLY A 59 -20.92 11.47 -6.91
N TYR A 60 -22.11 11.50 -7.50
CA TYR A 60 -23.25 10.77 -6.96
C TYR A 60 -23.06 9.26 -7.03
N GLN A 61 -22.53 8.73 -8.15
CA GLN A 61 -22.16 7.32 -8.31
C GLN A 61 -21.16 6.88 -7.24
N HIS A 62 -20.10 7.66 -7.01
CA HIS A 62 -19.09 7.39 -5.98
C HIS A 62 -19.76 7.34 -4.59
N GLY A 63 -20.53 8.38 -4.24
CA GLY A 63 -21.21 8.45 -2.95
C GLY A 63 -22.21 7.30 -2.73
N LEU A 64 -22.95 6.92 -3.76
CA LEU A 64 -23.93 5.84 -3.71
C LEU A 64 -23.26 4.46 -3.58
N ALA A 65 -22.23 4.21 -4.39
CA ALA A 65 -21.54 2.91 -4.45
C ALA A 65 -20.73 2.59 -3.18
N LEU A 66 -20.19 3.62 -2.52
CA LEU A 66 -19.30 3.48 -1.36
C LEU A 66 -19.88 4.12 -0.10
N ARG A 67 -21.21 4.23 -0.01
CA ARG A 67 -21.90 4.90 1.10
C ARG A 67 -21.39 4.44 2.46
N ASN A 68 -21.36 3.13 2.71
CA ASN A 68 -20.99 2.59 4.01
C ASN A 68 -19.51 2.86 4.33
N GLU A 69 -18.64 2.71 3.34
CA GLU A 69 -17.21 2.96 3.49
C GLU A 69 -16.90 4.43 3.73
N ILE A 70 -17.60 5.34 3.05
CA ILE A 70 -17.47 6.79 3.26
C ILE A 70 -17.93 7.17 4.68
N ASN A 71 -19.05 6.63 5.14
CA ASN A 71 -19.52 6.86 6.52
C ASN A 71 -18.52 6.31 7.56
N ASN A 72 -17.83 5.21 7.26
CA ASN A 72 -16.76 4.70 8.13
C ASN A 72 -15.54 5.61 8.12
N MET A 73 -15.13 6.13 6.96
CA MET A 73 -14.06 7.12 6.85
C MET A 73 -14.39 8.42 7.60
N GLU A 74 -15.64 8.87 7.56
CA GLU A 74 -16.11 10.03 8.33
C GLU A 74 -15.94 9.81 9.84
N LYS A 75 -16.38 8.67 10.38
CA LYS A 75 -16.18 8.34 11.80
C LYS A 75 -14.71 8.31 12.20
N LEU A 76 -13.83 7.79 11.33
CA LEU A 76 -12.39 7.82 11.58
C LEU A 76 -11.89 9.26 11.68
N LEU A 77 -12.26 10.14 10.75
CA LEU A 77 -11.91 11.56 10.80
C LEU A 77 -12.46 12.27 12.03
N GLU A 78 -13.73 12.03 12.40
CA GLU A 78 -14.34 12.63 13.58
C GLU A 78 -13.56 12.27 14.86
N ASN A 79 -13.13 11.01 14.97
CA ASN A 79 -12.31 10.56 16.10
C ASN A 79 -10.94 11.26 16.14
N GLU A 80 -10.27 11.45 15.00
CA GLU A 80 -9.01 12.19 14.91
C GLU A 80 -9.19 13.68 15.30
N LEU A 81 -10.33 14.27 14.94
CA LEU A 81 -10.64 15.67 15.28
C LEU A 81 -11.14 15.85 16.72
N LYS A 82 -11.64 14.80 17.38
CA LYS A 82 -12.25 14.88 18.72
C LYS A 82 -11.26 15.46 19.74
N ASN A 83 -10.01 15.00 19.69
CA ASN A 83 -8.95 15.38 20.62
C ASN A 83 -8.28 16.72 20.28
N LYS A 84 -8.69 17.39 19.19
CA LYS A 84 -8.17 18.71 18.82
C LYS A 84 -8.76 19.81 19.70
N THR A 85 -7.89 20.73 20.10
CA THR A 85 -8.27 21.96 20.82
C THR A 85 -9.19 22.83 19.97
N ILE A 86 -9.91 23.77 20.63
CA ILE A 86 -10.76 24.73 19.92
C ILE A 86 -9.96 25.57 18.92
N PHE A 87 -8.72 25.91 19.26
CA PHE A 87 -7.82 26.68 18.41
C PHE A 87 -7.39 25.90 17.16
N GLU A 88 -7.00 24.63 17.32
CA GLU A 88 -6.71 23.75 16.18
C GLU A 88 -7.93 23.58 15.26
N LYS A 89 -9.12 23.38 15.83
CA LYS A 89 -10.38 23.29 15.06
C LYS A 89 -10.67 24.57 14.28
N LEU A 90 -10.41 25.74 14.89
CA LEU A 90 -10.53 27.03 14.22
C LEU A 90 -9.56 27.15 13.03
N ILE A 91 -8.29 26.75 13.20
CA ILE A 91 -7.28 26.74 12.12
C ILE A 91 -7.71 25.81 10.99
N ILE A 92 -8.17 24.60 11.31
CA ILE A 92 -8.64 23.62 10.32
C ILE A 92 -9.80 24.23 9.52
N ARG A 93 -10.81 24.79 10.19
CA ARG A 93 -11.97 25.40 9.52
C ARG A 93 -11.60 26.60 8.67
N TYR A 94 -10.73 27.47 9.17
CA TYR A 94 -10.19 28.60 8.40
C TYR A 94 -9.49 28.11 7.12
N THR A 95 -8.63 27.10 7.26
CA THR A 95 -7.89 26.51 6.15
C THR A 95 -8.81 25.84 5.13
N MET A 96 -9.82 25.09 5.60
CA MET A 96 -10.87 24.52 4.76
C MET A 96 -11.58 25.61 3.94
N LYS A 97 -12.03 26.70 4.56
CA LYS A 97 -12.69 27.80 3.84
C LYS A 97 -11.78 28.39 2.77
N ASN A 98 -10.49 28.55 3.04
CA ASN A 98 -9.57 29.11 2.06
C ASN A 98 -9.33 28.18 0.89
N TYR A 99 -9.01 26.91 1.14
CA TYR A 99 -8.82 25.92 0.08
C TYR A 99 -10.09 25.72 -0.74
N PHE A 100 -11.25 25.55 -0.09
CA PHE A 100 -12.50 25.32 -0.79
C PHE A 100 -12.79 26.46 -1.78
N ARG A 101 -12.54 27.73 -1.42
CA ARG A 101 -12.74 28.84 -2.36
C ARG A 101 -11.89 28.72 -3.63
N LYS A 102 -10.69 28.16 -3.55
CA LYS A 102 -9.74 28.06 -4.67
C LYS A 102 -9.97 26.87 -5.59
N ILE A 103 -10.74 25.87 -5.15
CA ILE A 103 -11.00 24.68 -5.97
C ILE A 103 -11.89 25.01 -7.18
N PRO A 104 -11.57 24.48 -8.37
CA PRO A 104 -12.43 24.59 -9.56
C PRO A 104 -13.88 24.10 -9.32
N LYS A 105 -14.81 24.58 -10.14
CA LYS A 105 -16.26 24.40 -9.87
C LYS A 105 -16.68 22.94 -10.01
N GLU A 106 -16.15 22.25 -11.00
CA GLU A 106 -16.35 20.84 -11.32
C GLU A 106 -16.05 19.93 -10.11
N TYR A 107 -14.91 20.11 -9.46
CA TYR A 107 -14.52 19.30 -8.30
C TYR A 107 -15.34 19.62 -7.04
N LYS A 108 -15.80 20.87 -6.88
CA LYS A 108 -16.79 21.22 -5.85
C LYS A 108 -18.13 20.52 -6.08
N THR A 109 -18.59 20.49 -7.33
CA THR A 109 -19.80 19.79 -7.74
C THR A 109 -19.68 18.28 -7.45
N GLU A 110 -18.56 17.67 -7.85
CA GLU A 110 -18.30 16.24 -7.61
C GLU A 110 -18.34 15.91 -6.12
N MET A 111 -17.58 16.63 -5.28
CA MET A 111 -17.59 16.41 -3.82
C MET A 111 -18.97 16.63 -3.18
N ALA A 112 -19.72 17.64 -3.63
CA ALA A 112 -21.08 17.88 -3.15
C ALA A 112 -22.05 16.75 -3.55
N ALA A 113 -21.88 16.18 -4.74
CA ALA A 113 -22.66 15.04 -5.17
C ALA A 113 -22.27 13.74 -4.44
N ILE A 114 -20.99 13.54 -4.09
CA ILE A 114 -20.55 12.46 -3.20
C ILE A 114 -21.27 12.56 -1.86
N ALA A 115 -21.22 13.74 -1.23
CA ALA A 115 -21.88 14.01 0.03
C ALA A 115 -23.38 13.66 -0.02
N LYS A 116 -24.07 14.05 -1.11
CA LYS A 116 -25.48 13.66 -1.34
C LYS A 116 -25.66 12.15 -1.52
N GLY A 117 -24.83 11.50 -2.33
CA GLY A 117 -24.94 10.06 -2.61
C GLY A 117 -24.66 9.19 -1.40
N SER A 118 -23.68 9.57 -0.57
CA SER A 118 -23.29 8.84 0.64
C SER A 118 -24.07 9.25 1.89
N ASN A 119 -24.92 10.27 1.81
CA ASN A 119 -25.61 10.87 2.96
C ASN A 119 -24.63 11.33 4.05
N THR A 120 -23.53 11.96 3.63
CA THR A 120 -22.44 12.50 4.47
C THR A 120 -22.36 14.01 4.29
N SER A 121 -21.70 14.73 5.21
CA SER A 121 -21.52 16.17 5.05
C SER A 121 -20.44 16.52 4.00
N LEU A 122 -20.63 17.62 3.27
CA LEU A 122 -19.59 18.16 2.35
C LEU A 122 -18.32 18.57 3.12
N ASP A 123 -18.44 19.00 4.37
CA ASP A 123 -17.28 19.28 5.23
C ASP A 123 -16.41 18.02 5.39
N SER A 124 -17.03 16.87 5.68
CA SER A 124 -16.33 15.59 5.87
C SER A 124 -15.67 15.13 4.57
N ILE A 125 -16.40 15.12 3.45
CA ILE A 125 -15.84 14.78 2.12
C ILE A 125 -14.67 15.70 1.78
N PHE A 126 -14.84 17.00 2.00
CA PHE A 126 -13.80 17.95 1.65
C PHE A 126 -12.57 17.79 2.55
N LEU A 127 -12.76 17.56 3.85
CA LEU A 127 -11.67 17.32 4.79
C LEU A 127 -10.84 16.09 4.41
N MET A 128 -11.49 15.00 3.98
CA MET A 128 -10.80 13.81 3.45
C MET A 128 -9.86 14.18 2.30
N ASN A 129 -10.28 15.08 1.40
CA ASN A 129 -9.54 15.50 0.21
C ASN A 129 -8.43 16.54 0.48
N ILE A 130 -8.33 17.07 1.70
CA ILE A 130 -7.26 18.00 2.10
C ILE A 130 -6.44 17.51 3.30
N TYR A 131 -6.56 16.23 3.63
CA TYR A 131 -5.94 15.66 4.81
C TYR A 131 -4.41 15.80 4.75
N ASP A 132 -3.80 15.54 3.58
CA ASP A 132 -2.36 15.72 3.35
C ASP A 132 -1.92 17.17 3.53
N GLU A 133 -2.72 18.14 3.06
CA GLU A 133 -2.44 19.57 3.22
C GLU A 133 -2.45 20.02 4.68
N LEU A 134 -3.25 19.38 5.53
CA LEU A 134 -3.38 19.74 6.94
C LEU A 134 -2.31 19.09 7.81
N PHE A 135 -1.91 17.85 7.50
CA PHE A 135 -1.08 17.04 8.40
C PHE A 135 0.32 16.73 7.86
N ASN A 136 0.63 17.08 6.60
CA ASN A 136 1.93 16.86 5.94
C ASN A 136 2.48 15.44 6.14
N LEU A 137 1.89 14.44 5.47
CA LEU A 137 2.24 13.03 5.69
C LEU A 137 3.55 12.63 5.00
N TYR A 138 4.43 11.93 5.71
CA TYR A 138 5.75 11.49 5.22
C TYR A 138 5.91 9.96 5.23
N GLY A 139 6.86 9.45 4.46
CA GLY A 139 7.24 8.03 4.41
C GLY A 139 7.30 7.45 3.00
N CYS A 140 6.57 8.05 2.07
CA CYS A 140 6.40 7.56 0.69
C CYS A 140 7.72 7.38 -0.09
N THR A 141 7.72 6.41 -1.02
CA THR A 141 8.83 6.14 -1.95
C THR A 141 8.31 6.01 -3.38
N ASN A 142 8.92 6.73 -4.32
CA ASN A 142 8.66 6.60 -5.76
C ASN A 142 9.95 6.28 -6.52
N ILE A 143 9.83 5.40 -7.50
CA ILE A 143 10.92 4.89 -8.32
C ILE A 143 10.42 4.85 -9.76
N ALA A 144 11.18 5.44 -10.69
CA ALA A 144 10.97 5.21 -12.11
C ALA A 144 12.26 4.73 -12.76
N VAL A 145 12.17 3.68 -13.58
CA VAL A 145 13.26 3.15 -14.40
C VAL A 145 12.82 3.14 -15.86
N PHE A 146 13.64 3.63 -16.76
CA PHE A 146 13.31 3.85 -18.17
C PHE A 146 14.56 3.83 -19.05
N GLY A 147 14.39 4.07 -20.36
CA GLY A 147 15.49 4.14 -21.31
C GLY A 147 16.29 2.83 -21.36
N LYS A 148 17.62 2.90 -21.21
CA LYS A 148 18.52 1.76 -21.34
C LYS A 148 18.47 0.78 -20.15
N LYS A 149 17.84 1.16 -19.03
CA LYS A 149 17.69 0.30 -17.85
C LYS A 149 16.46 -0.60 -17.92
N THR A 150 15.69 -0.56 -19.01
CA THR A 150 14.57 -1.47 -19.26
C THR A 150 14.77 -2.16 -20.61
N LYS A 151 14.36 -3.44 -20.73
CA LYS A 151 14.69 -4.28 -21.90
C LYS A 151 14.08 -3.76 -23.21
N ASN A 152 12.92 -3.10 -23.14
CA ASN A 152 12.12 -2.70 -24.30
C ASN A 152 11.89 -1.17 -24.37
N GLY A 153 12.67 -0.37 -23.62
CA GLY A 153 12.44 1.07 -23.50
C GLY A 153 11.14 1.43 -22.75
N GLU A 154 10.55 0.46 -22.04
CA GLU A 154 9.40 0.64 -21.16
C GLU A 154 9.73 1.59 -20.01
N ILE A 155 8.71 2.24 -19.42
CA ILE A 155 8.85 2.97 -18.16
C ILE A 155 8.25 2.12 -17.05
N LEU A 156 9.04 1.80 -16.03
CA LEU A 156 8.57 1.10 -14.83
C LEU A 156 8.49 2.11 -13.69
N HIS A 157 7.28 2.57 -13.34
CA HIS A 157 7.05 3.57 -12.30
C HIS A 157 6.39 2.93 -11.08
N GLY A 158 7.20 2.58 -10.08
CA GLY A 158 6.77 1.99 -8.82
C GLY A 158 6.61 3.00 -7.69
N ARG A 159 5.64 2.77 -6.81
CA ARG A 159 5.35 3.62 -5.66
C ARG A 159 4.88 2.85 -4.44
N ASN A 160 5.39 3.23 -3.27
CA ASN A 160 4.76 3.03 -1.96
C ASN A 160 4.20 4.35 -1.42
N LEU A 161 2.95 4.32 -0.94
CA LEU A 161 2.34 5.40 -0.15
C LEU A 161 2.28 4.97 1.31
N ASP A 162 2.84 5.79 2.19
CA ASP A 162 2.96 5.50 3.61
C ASP A 162 2.21 6.56 4.43
N TYR A 163 1.22 6.15 5.23
CA TYR A 163 0.43 7.01 6.12
C TYR A 163 0.41 6.45 7.55
N PHE A 164 0.45 7.32 8.57
CA PHE A 164 0.45 6.90 9.97
C PHE A 164 -0.87 6.26 10.46
N LEU A 165 -1.98 6.46 9.74
CA LEU A 165 -3.28 5.82 9.98
C LEU A 165 -3.41 4.45 9.28
N SER A 166 -2.29 3.77 9.05
CA SER A 166 -2.24 2.61 8.16
C SER A 166 -3.09 1.44 8.64
N ASP A 167 -3.12 1.19 9.95
CA ASP A 167 -3.94 0.19 10.62
C ASP A 167 -5.44 0.30 10.25
N LYS A 168 -5.91 1.52 10.01
CA LYS A 168 -7.30 1.83 9.64
C LYS A 168 -7.53 1.88 8.13
N LEU A 169 -6.50 2.01 7.31
CA LEU A 169 -6.61 2.33 5.89
C LEU A 169 -6.24 1.17 4.95
N TRP A 170 -5.47 0.20 5.43
CA TRP A 170 -4.97 -0.94 4.66
C TRP A 170 -6.02 -1.65 3.79
N ASP A 171 -7.19 -1.96 4.35
CA ASP A 171 -8.24 -2.72 3.66
C ASP A 171 -9.31 -1.84 2.98
N LYS A 172 -9.05 -0.53 2.85
CA LYS A 172 -10.02 0.45 2.36
C LYS A 172 -9.70 1.00 0.98
N ASN A 173 -8.61 0.55 0.36
CA ASN A 173 -8.20 1.02 -0.96
C ASN A 173 -9.24 0.64 -2.02
N VAL A 174 -9.53 1.60 -2.89
CA VAL A 174 -10.38 1.42 -4.06
C VAL A 174 -9.60 1.88 -5.29
N LEU A 175 -9.60 1.04 -6.32
CA LEU A 175 -9.15 1.44 -7.64
C LEU A 175 -10.33 2.06 -8.39
N PHE A 176 -10.28 3.37 -8.57
CA PHE A 176 -11.28 4.10 -9.34
C PHE A 176 -10.88 4.15 -10.81
N VAL A 177 -11.84 3.88 -11.70
CA VAL A 177 -11.69 4.02 -13.15
C VAL A 177 -12.63 5.14 -13.59
N TYR A 178 -12.06 6.32 -13.84
CA TYR A 178 -12.79 7.54 -14.17
C TYR A 178 -12.94 7.69 -15.68
N GLN A 179 -14.18 7.96 -16.10
CA GLN A 179 -14.55 8.32 -17.47
C GLN A 179 -15.31 9.66 -17.46
N PRO A 180 -14.62 10.78 -17.20
CA PRO A 180 -15.25 12.09 -17.18
C PRO A 180 -15.77 12.45 -18.57
N GLN A 181 -16.89 13.18 -18.63
CA GLN A 181 -17.43 13.68 -19.89
C GLN A 181 -16.44 14.61 -20.62
N ASN A 182 -15.64 15.36 -19.85
CA ASN A 182 -14.62 16.26 -20.37
C ASN A 182 -13.25 15.89 -19.78
N GLY A 183 -12.21 15.86 -20.63
CA GLY A 183 -10.86 15.46 -20.25
C GLY A 183 -10.53 14.00 -20.57
N TYR A 184 -9.37 13.56 -20.11
CA TYR A 184 -8.86 12.20 -20.31
C TYR A 184 -9.41 11.25 -19.26
N ASN A 185 -9.70 10.02 -19.68
CA ASN A 185 -9.95 8.92 -18.76
C ASN A 185 -8.69 8.60 -17.95
N PHE A 186 -8.87 8.17 -16.70
CA PHE A 186 -7.74 7.78 -15.86
C PHE A 186 -8.13 6.78 -14.78
N ILE A 187 -7.13 6.12 -14.23
CA ILE A 187 -7.24 5.30 -13.02
C ILE A 187 -6.61 6.02 -11.83
N SER A 188 -7.21 5.86 -10.64
CA SER A 188 -6.68 6.39 -9.39
C SER A 188 -6.82 5.35 -8.28
N LEU A 189 -5.72 5.04 -7.60
CA LEU A 189 -5.74 4.22 -6.40
C LEU A 189 -5.79 5.14 -5.18
N THR A 190 -6.94 5.16 -4.50
CA THR A 190 -7.20 6.01 -3.35
C THR A 190 -8.31 5.43 -2.46
N TRP A 191 -8.90 6.23 -1.57
CA TRP A 191 -9.93 5.80 -0.62
C TRP A 191 -11.33 6.32 -0.96
N PRO A 192 -12.38 5.68 -0.41
CA PRO A 192 -13.76 6.17 -0.47
C PRO A 192 -13.88 7.62 0.00
N GLY A 193 -14.57 8.44 -0.79
CA GLY A 193 -14.79 9.87 -0.54
C GLY A 193 -13.71 10.79 -1.12
N LEU A 194 -12.59 10.25 -1.61
CA LEU A 194 -11.51 11.06 -2.20
C LEU A 194 -11.66 11.16 -3.72
N ILE A 195 -11.65 12.39 -4.22
CA ILE A 195 -11.57 12.70 -5.66
C ILE A 195 -10.14 13.09 -6.08
N GLY A 196 -9.33 13.51 -5.10
CA GLY A 196 -7.93 13.83 -5.29
C GLY A 196 -7.13 12.59 -5.69
N VAL A 197 -6.19 12.77 -6.62
CA VAL A 197 -5.35 11.68 -7.11
C VAL A 197 -4.08 11.66 -6.28
N LEU A 198 -3.78 10.51 -5.67
CA LEU A 198 -2.46 10.27 -5.09
C LEU A 198 -1.63 9.51 -6.11
N SER A 199 -2.01 8.27 -6.42
CA SER A 199 -1.36 7.44 -7.44
C SER A 199 -2.31 7.26 -8.61
N GLY A 200 -1.87 7.55 -9.84
CA GLY A 200 -2.76 7.40 -11.00
C GLY A 200 -2.04 7.25 -12.32
N MET A 201 -2.80 6.81 -13.32
CA MET A 201 -2.36 6.76 -14.72
C MET A 201 -3.51 7.13 -15.65
N ASN A 202 -3.27 8.02 -16.62
CA ASN A 202 -4.29 8.40 -17.59
C ASN A 202 -4.14 7.69 -18.95
N GLU A 203 -5.18 7.78 -19.78
CA GLU A 203 -5.23 7.14 -21.11
C GLU A 203 -4.20 7.68 -22.12
N ARG A 204 -3.51 8.78 -21.80
CA ARG A 204 -2.42 9.35 -22.59
C ARG A 204 -1.05 8.81 -22.16
N GLY A 205 -0.99 7.98 -21.12
CA GLY A 205 0.24 7.39 -20.62
C GLY A 205 1.04 8.33 -19.73
N ILE A 206 0.36 9.22 -18.99
CA ILE A 206 0.95 9.90 -17.83
C ILE A 206 0.69 9.05 -16.60
N SER A 207 1.76 8.61 -15.94
CA SER A 207 1.72 7.96 -14.63
C SER A 207 2.22 8.94 -13.57
N LEU A 208 1.58 8.97 -12.41
CA LEU A 208 1.82 9.97 -11.36
C LEU A 208 1.98 9.33 -9.98
N GLY A 209 2.98 9.82 -9.26
CA GLY A 209 3.28 9.43 -7.89
C GLY A 209 3.66 10.61 -7.01
N SER A 210 2.84 10.94 -6.01
CA SER A 210 3.04 12.07 -5.09
C SER A 210 3.82 11.71 -3.81
N MET A 211 4.59 12.65 -3.29
CA MET A 211 5.26 12.60 -1.98
C MET A 211 5.28 14.00 -1.37
N THR A 212 4.77 14.15 -0.16
CA THR A 212 4.97 15.39 0.60
C THR A 212 6.44 15.54 0.98
N SER A 213 6.96 16.77 0.86
CA SER A 213 8.29 17.16 1.29
C SER A 213 8.22 18.40 2.17
N GLU A 214 9.06 18.45 3.21
CA GLU A 214 9.07 19.58 4.14
C GLU A 214 9.51 20.88 3.46
N SER A 215 8.58 21.81 3.29
CA SER A 215 8.88 23.19 2.84
C SER A 215 8.67 24.22 3.94
N LYS A 216 9.52 25.26 3.92
CA LYS A 216 9.30 26.51 4.67
C LYS A 216 8.14 27.32 4.08
N TYR A 217 7.87 27.16 2.78
CA TYR A 217 6.81 27.89 2.07
C TYR A 217 5.58 27.00 1.95
N GLN A 218 4.54 27.36 2.71
CA GLN A 218 3.21 26.73 2.64
C GLN A 218 2.13 27.82 2.51
N SER A 219 1.01 27.49 1.90
CA SER A 219 -0.05 28.46 1.62
C SER A 219 -1.44 27.82 1.67
N SER A 220 -2.37 28.44 2.40
CA SER A 220 -3.79 28.08 2.38
C SER A 220 -4.56 28.69 1.20
N SER A 221 -3.88 29.44 0.31
CA SER A 221 -4.50 30.23 -0.76
C SER A 221 -4.32 29.64 -2.17
N GLY A 222 -3.89 28.37 -2.25
CA GLY A 222 -3.75 27.60 -3.48
C GLY A 222 -4.78 26.48 -3.64
N ILE A 223 -4.66 25.72 -4.72
CA ILE A 223 -5.43 24.50 -4.97
C ILE A 223 -4.72 23.34 -4.25
N PRO A 224 -5.44 22.54 -3.42
CA PRO A 224 -4.89 21.34 -2.80
C PRO A 224 -4.22 20.41 -3.82
N THR A 225 -3.09 19.82 -3.43
CA THR A 225 -2.22 19.01 -4.27
C THR A 225 -2.95 17.83 -4.90
N GLY A 226 -3.78 17.09 -4.15
CA GLY A 226 -4.59 16.00 -4.70
C GLY A 226 -5.52 16.45 -5.84
N ILE A 227 -6.05 17.67 -5.78
CA ILE A 227 -6.88 18.26 -6.83
C ILE A 227 -6.03 18.72 -8.02
N LEU A 228 -4.83 19.27 -7.79
CA LEU A 228 -3.89 19.56 -8.88
C LEU A 228 -3.48 18.28 -9.62
N TYR A 229 -3.29 17.18 -8.92
CA TYR A 229 -2.96 15.89 -9.50
C TYR A 229 -4.15 15.31 -10.29
N ARG A 230 -5.38 15.52 -9.81
CA ARG A 230 -6.61 15.23 -10.57
C ARG A 230 -6.66 16.02 -11.87
N MET A 231 -6.37 17.32 -11.84
CA MET A 231 -6.29 18.15 -13.05
C MET A 231 -5.24 17.64 -14.04
N ILE A 232 -4.08 17.18 -13.55
CA ILE A 232 -3.04 16.57 -14.39
C ILE A 232 -3.55 15.30 -15.07
N MET A 233 -4.20 14.40 -14.33
CA MET A 233 -4.75 13.17 -14.91
C MET A 233 -5.78 13.45 -16.01
N GLU A 234 -6.64 14.46 -15.83
CA GLU A 234 -7.69 14.81 -16.79
C GLU A 234 -7.17 15.60 -18.01
N ASN A 235 -5.99 16.24 -17.94
CA ASN A 235 -5.60 17.24 -18.96
C ASN A 235 -4.18 17.09 -19.53
N ALA A 236 -3.27 16.33 -18.92
CA ALA A 236 -1.90 16.22 -19.40
C ALA A 236 -1.68 15.01 -20.33
N LYS A 237 -0.98 15.21 -21.44
CA LYS A 237 -0.51 14.12 -22.32
C LYS A 237 1.02 13.94 -22.33
N ASP A 238 1.75 14.91 -21.81
CA ASP A 238 3.22 14.93 -21.75
C ASP A 238 3.72 15.71 -20.51
N ILE A 239 5.03 15.70 -20.26
CA ILE A 239 5.67 16.39 -19.13
C ILE A 239 5.45 17.91 -19.20
N LYS A 240 5.38 18.48 -20.40
CA LYS A 240 5.21 19.93 -20.59
C LYS A 240 3.84 20.38 -20.13
N ASP A 241 2.79 19.64 -20.46
CA ASP A 241 1.44 19.93 -19.96
C ASP A 241 1.38 19.88 -18.43
N VAL A 242 2.06 18.92 -17.80
CA VAL A 242 2.17 18.86 -16.33
C VAL A 242 2.82 20.11 -15.77
N GLU A 243 3.93 20.55 -16.36
CA GLU A 243 4.62 21.77 -15.95
C GLU A 243 3.73 23.01 -16.08
N VAL A 244 2.99 23.13 -17.19
CA VAL A 244 2.05 24.22 -17.44
C VAL A 244 0.93 24.25 -16.39
N ILE A 245 0.33 23.10 -16.08
CA ILE A 245 -0.71 22.99 -15.04
C ILE A 245 -0.15 23.43 -13.68
N LEU A 246 1.05 22.97 -13.31
CA LEU A 246 1.68 23.33 -12.04
C LEU A 246 2.07 24.82 -11.97
N LYS A 247 2.47 25.45 -13.09
CA LYS A 247 2.82 26.88 -13.15
C LYS A 247 1.60 27.80 -13.12
N ASN A 248 0.52 27.42 -13.80
CA ASN A 248 -0.68 28.26 -13.94
C ASN A 248 -1.58 28.25 -12.70
N ASN A 249 -1.33 27.35 -11.74
CA ASN A 249 -2.12 27.23 -10.53
C ASN A 249 -1.29 27.53 -9.28
N LYS A 250 -1.88 28.27 -8.32
CA LYS A 250 -1.25 28.50 -7.02
C LYS A 250 -1.21 27.17 -6.24
N ARG A 251 -0.01 26.80 -5.78
CA ARG A 251 0.26 25.56 -5.04
C ARG A 251 0.20 25.81 -3.53
N THR A 252 0.13 24.74 -2.74
CA THR A 252 -0.15 24.81 -1.29
C THR A 252 1.04 24.40 -0.44
N ILE A 253 1.40 23.12 -0.44
CA ILE A 253 2.43 22.52 0.39
C ILE A 253 3.62 22.02 -0.45
N GLY A 254 4.72 21.70 0.23
CA GLY A 254 5.91 21.15 -0.42
C GLY A 254 5.68 19.72 -0.91
N ASN A 255 6.00 19.43 -2.17
CA ASN A 255 5.80 18.11 -2.77
C ASN A 255 6.89 17.77 -3.79
N ASN A 256 7.29 16.50 -3.79
CA ASN A 256 7.93 15.86 -4.92
C ASN A 256 6.85 15.09 -5.68
N LEU A 257 6.69 15.38 -6.97
CA LEU A 257 5.72 14.72 -7.84
C LEU A 257 6.45 13.99 -8.96
N MET A 258 6.51 12.67 -8.88
CA MET A 258 7.08 11.85 -9.95
C MET A 258 6.07 11.67 -11.08
N ILE A 259 6.53 11.88 -12.30
CA ILE A 259 5.76 11.73 -13.54
C ILE A 259 6.53 10.84 -14.49
N GLY A 260 5.91 9.74 -14.93
CA GLY A 260 6.38 8.95 -16.08
C GLY A 260 5.50 9.24 -17.29
N SER A 261 6.10 9.50 -18.45
CA SER A 261 5.39 9.93 -19.66
C SER A 261 5.67 8.99 -20.84
N LYS A 262 4.62 8.36 -21.37
CA LYS A 262 4.67 7.58 -22.62
C LYS A 262 5.13 8.41 -23.80
N HIS A 263 4.65 9.66 -23.89
CA HIS A 263 4.98 10.56 -25.00
C HIS A 263 6.47 10.89 -25.02
N ASP A 264 7.02 11.25 -23.85
CA ASP A 264 8.40 11.70 -23.72
C ASP A 264 9.39 10.55 -23.53
N LYS A 265 8.89 9.35 -23.23
CA LYS A 265 9.68 8.12 -22.95
C LYS A 265 10.66 8.27 -21.79
N GLU A 266 10.36 9.16 -20.85
CA GLU A 266 11.16 9.42 -19.66
C GLU A 266 10.28 9.60 -18.42
N ALA A 267 10.92 9.65 -17.26
CA ALA A 267 10.30 10.06 -16.02
C ALA A 267 11.08 11.20 -15.35
N VAL A 268 10.35 12.12 -14.74
CA VAL A 268 10.89 13.31 -14.05
C VAL A 268 10.24 13.49 -12.69
N VAL A 269 10.86 14.29 -11.83
CA VAL A 269 10.27 14.70 -10.55
C VAL A 269 10.11 16.21 -10.53
N PHE A 270 8.87 16.68 -10.39
CA PHE A 270 8.59 18.08 -10.10
C PHE A 270 8.71 18.30 -8.59
N GLU A 271 9.69 19.11 -8.20
CA GLU A 271 9.84 19.55 -6.82
C GLU A 271 9.24 20.95 -6.69
N PHE A 272 8.23 21.11 -5.84
CA PHE A 272 7.55 22.38 -5.69
C PHE A 272 7.11 22.66 -4.27
N ASP A 273 6.88 23.94 -3.98
CA ASP A 273 6.15 24.42 -2.83
C ASP A 273 5.21 25.57 -3.26
N SER A 274 4.67 26.33 -2.30
CA SER A 274 3.74 27.42 -2.64
C SER A 274 4.36 28.53 -3.52
N ASN A 275 5.68 28.65 -3.55
CA ASN A 275 6.40 29.73 -4.25
C ASN A 275 7.29 29.22 -5.38
N ASN A 276 7.89 28.05 -5.21
CA ASN A 276 8.96 27.53 -6.06
C ASN A 276 8.50 26.30 -6.85
N LEU A 277 9.09 26.10 -8.02
CA LEU A 277 8.92 24.91 -8.86
C LEU A 277 10.24 24.62 -9.59
N LYS A 278 10.72 23.38 -9.51
CA LYS A 278 11.90 22.87 -10.21
C LYS A 278 11.59 21.49 -10.78
N VAL A 279 12.28 21.13 -11.85
CA VAL A 279 12.15 19.82 -12.49
C VAL A 279 13.48 19.10 -12.35
N ARG A 280 13.45 17.94 -11.68
CA ARG A 280 14.59 17.04 -11.55
C ARG A 280 14.49 15.96 -12.61
N LYS A 281 15.57 15.79 -13.36
CA LYS A 281 15.76 14.76 -14.38
C LYS A 281 16.97 13.92 -14.03
N ASN A 282 17.03 12.70 -14.56
CA ASN A 282 18.20 11.84 -14.50
C ASN A 282 18.16 10.85 -15.67
N ASP A 283 19.30 10.25 -16.00
CA ASP A 283 19.40 9.29 -17.10
C ASP A 283 18.97 7.89 -16.64
N ASN A 284 17.98 7.31 -17.35
CA ASN A 284 17.51 5.92 -17.23
C ASN A 284 16.83 5.50 -15.92
N TYR A 285 16.94 6.27 -14.84
CA TYR A 285 16.14 6.06 -13.63
C TYR A 285 16.05 7.31 -12.78
N ILE A 286 15.02 7.44 -11.95
CA ILE A 286 14.90 8.49 -10.95
C ILE A 286 14.20 7.94 -9.71
N VAL A 287 14.77 8.21 -8.53
CA VAL A 287 14.17 7.87 -7.24
C VAL A 287 13.80 9.16 -6.50
N SER A 288 12.67 9.15 -5.83
CA SER A 288 12.20 10.24 -4.99
C SER A 288 11.56 9.71 -3.72
N THR A 289 11.84 10.39 -2.61
CA THR A 289 11.24 10.13 -1.30
C THR A 289 10.68 11.45 -0.76
N ASN A 290 10.77 11.73 0.53
CA ASN A 290 10.15 12.88 1.20
C ASN A 290 11.13 14.03 1.49
N HIS A 291 12.08 14.29 0.60
CA HIS A 291 12.99 15.43 0.71
C HIS A 291 13.21 16.08 -0.66
N PHE A 292 13.39 17.40 -0.67
CA PHE A 292 13.83 18.10 -1.87
C PHE A 292 15.31 17.88 -2.14
N VAL A 293 15.65 17.75 -3.42
CA VAL A 293 17.02 17.70 -3.92
C VAL A 293 17.41 19.03 -4.55
N LEU A 294 16.49 19.65 -5.30
CA LEU A 294 16.70 20.94 -5.97
C LEU A 294 16.16 22.13 -5.17
N LEU A 295 15.14 21.91 -4.33
CA LEU A 295 14.60 22.93 -3.43
C LEU A 295 15.16 22.80 -2.01
N LYS A 296 14.90 23.81 -1.17
CA LYS A 296 15.39 23.86 0.22
C LYS A 296 14.40 23.20 1.18
N ASN A 297 14.87 22.20 1.92
CA ASN A 297 14.12 21.56 3.00
C ASN A 297 14.02 22.47 4.25
N LYS A 298 12.91 22.42 4.98
CA LYS A 298 12.67 23.28 6.16
C LYS A 298 13.62 22.97 7.33
N ASN A 299 13.69 21.72 7.77
CA ASN A 299 14.42 21.30 8.98
C ASN A 299 15.65 20.43 8.67
N GLY A 300 16.27 20.59 7.49
CA GLY A 300 17.30 19.67 7.00
C GLY A 300 16.70 18.44 6.33
N ILE A 301 17.51 17.42 6.06
CA ILE A 301 17.05 16.20 5.37
C ILE A 301 16.78 15.09 6.39
N TYR A 302 15.54 14.60 6.39
CA TYR A 302 15.13 13.42 7.16
C TYR A 302 15.93 12.18 6.74
N LYS A 303 16.65 11.57 7.70
CA LYS A 303 17.56 10.44 7.45
C LYS A 303 16.86 9.23 6.80
N GLY A 304 15.67 8.85 7.27
CA GLY A 304 14.90 7.74 6.70
C GLY A 304 14.55 7.93 5.23
N SER A 305 14.29 9.19 4.82
CA SER A 305 14.05 9.56 3.42
C SER A 305 15.28 9.35 2.53
N ILE A 306 16.48 9.65 3.05
CA ILE A 306 17.75 9.42 2.34
C ILE A 306 18.09 7.93 2.28
N SER A 307 17.94 7.21 3.40
CA SER A 307 18.23 5.77 3.47
C SER A 307 17.40 4.98 2.45
N ARG A 308 16.07 5.20 2.40
CA ARG A 308 15.17 4.58 1.40
C ARG A 308 15.56 4.91 -0.04
N LYS A 309 15.91 6.18 -0.32
CA LYS A 309 16.40 6.60 -1.64
C LYS A 309 17.67 5.84 -2.04
N ASN A 310 18.67 5.84 -1.16
CA ASN A 310 19.94 5.18 -1.42
C ASN A 310 19.77 3.67 -1.62
N LYS A 311 18.90 3.04 -0.84
CA LYS A 311 18.62 1.61 -0.95
C LYS A 311 18.00 1.24 -2.30
N ALA A 312 17.00 2.00 -2.74
CA ALA A 312 16.40 1.82 -4.07
C ALA A 312 17.43 2.07 -5.19
N GLU A 313 18.24 3.12 -5.09
CA GLU A 313 19.26 3.44 -6.09
C GLU A 313 20.36 2.37 -6.16
N ASN A 314 20.80 1.85 -5.03
CA ASN A 314 21.79 0.78 -4.96
C ASN A 314 21.26 -0.51 -5.60
N TYR A 315 20.00 -0.86 -5.34
CA TYR A 315 19.34 -1.96 -6.03
C TYR A 315 19.28 -1.71 -7.54
N ILE A 316 18.86 -0.54 -8.01
CA ILE A 316 18.79 -0.23 -9.45
C ILE A 316 20.18 -0.32 -10.13
N LYS A 317 21.24 0.06 -9.41
CA LYS A 317 22.61 0.03 -9.92
C LYS A 317 23.17 -1.39 -10.07
N SER A 318 22.73 -2.35 -9.24
CA SER A 318 23.23 -3.74 -9.31
C SER A 318 22.70 -4.56 -10.49
N TYR A 319 21.75 -4.02 -11.26
CA TYR A 319 21.18 -4.68 -12.45
C TYR A 319 21.45 -3.88 -13.72
N ASN A 320 21.79 -4.56 -14.81
CA ASN A 320 21.91 -3.94 -16.13
C ASN A 320 20.53 -3.52 -16.69
N TYR A 321 19.53 -4.37 -16.50
CA TYR A 321 18.14 -4.13 -16.90
C TYR A 321 17.21 -4.54 -15.76
N LEU A 322 16.15 -3.77 -15.54
CA LEU A 322 15.11 -4.06 -14.56
C LEU A 322 13.80 -4.46 -15.24
N THR A 323 13.07 -5.31 -14.54
CA THR A 323 11.70 -5.76 -14.88
C THR A 323 10.72 -5.29 -13.82
N VAL A 324 9.42 -5.46 -14.07
CA VAL A 324 8.37 -5.20 -13.06
C VAL A 324 8.65 -5.94 -11.76
N LYS A 325 9.08 -7.21 -11.83
CA LYS A 325 9.42 -8.02 -10.65
C LYS A 325 10.52 -7.37 -9.83
N ASN A 326 11.55 -6.81 -10.47
CA ASN A 326 12.61 -6.10 -9.77
C ASN A 326 12.08 -4.85 -9.04
N ILE A 327 11.19 -4.07 -9.67
CA ILE A 327 10.57 -2.91 -9.01
C ILE A 327 9.73 -3.34 -7.81
N ILE A 328 8.93 -4.40 -7.94
CA ILE A 328 8.13 -4.95 -6.83
C ILE A 328 9.02 -5.41 -5.68
N GLU A 329 10.16 -6.07 -5.95
CA GLU A 329 11.09 -6.46 -4.89
C GLU A 329 11.72 -5.26 -4.19
N ILE A 330 12.01 -4.15 -4.90
CA ILE A 330 12.44 -2.90 -4.23
C ILE A 330 11.32 -2.36 -3.33
N LEU A 331 10.08 -2.33 -3.82
CA LEU A 331 8.93 -1.85 -3.06
C LEU A 331 8.59 -2.73 -1.86
N ARG A 332 9.03 -4.00 -1.86
CA ARG A 332 8.87 -5.00 -0.81
C ARG A 332 9.94 -4.96 0.27
N ASP A 333 10.96 -4.14 0.12
CA ASP A 333 12.08 -4.16 1.05
C ASP A 333 11.62 -3.88 2.51
N LEU A 334 11.64 -4.92 3.35
CA LEU A 334 11.20 -4.91 4.75
C LEU A 334 12.36 -4.78 5.76
N ILE A 335 13.61 -4.70 5.28
CA ILE A 335 14.80 -4.79 6.15
C ILE A 335 15.37 -3.39 6.41
N ALA A 336 15.58 -3.03 7.67
CA ALA A 336 16.49 -1.93 8.02
C ALA A 336 17.90 -2.49 8.24
N ASN A 337 18.94 -1.90 7.65
CA ASN A 337 20.31 -2.44 7.82
C ASN A 337 20.93 -2.03 9.16
N ASN A 338 20.40 -0.99 9.82
CA ASN A 338 20.82 -0.49 11.13
C ASN A 338 19.72 0.43 11.71
N GLU A 339 19.88 0.89 12.95
CA GLU A 339 18.91 1.73 13.67
C GLU A 339 18.59 3.09 13.01
N ASN A 340 19.44 3.56 12.09
CA ASN A 340 19.24 4.82 11.37
C ASN A 340 18.65 4.62 9.96
N ASP A 341 18.52 3.38 9.51
CA ASP A 341 17.96 3.03 8.21
C ASP A 341 16.46 2.72 8.32
N GLU A 342 15.72 3.10 7.30
CA GLU A 342 14.30 2.76 7.20
C GLU A 342 14.07 1.85 6.00
N PRO A 343 13.24 0.79 6.14
CA PRO A 343 12.86 -0.03 5.02
C PRO A 343 11.95 0.74 4.05
N ILE A 344 11.91 0.31 2.79
CA ILE A 344 11.03 0.94 1.77
C ILE A 344 9.57 0.52 1.99
N CYS A 345 9.33 -0.72 2.42
CA CYS A 345 8.04 -1.23 2.87
C CYS A 345 7.99 -1.17 4.39
N LYS A 346 7.00 -0.47 4.94
CA LYS A 346 6.84 -0.30 6.39
C LYS A 346 5.40 -0.59 6.80
N TYR A 347 5.15 -0.58 8.10
CA TYR A 347 3.78 -0.75 8.57
C TYR A 347 2.86 0.40 8.11
N GLU A 348 3.42 1.57 7.85
CA GLU A 348 2.67 2.70 7.31
C GLU A 348 2.29 2.52 5.84
N THR A 349 2.87 1.55 5.12
CA THR A 349 2.64 1.36 3.69
C THR A 349 1.22 0.87 3.39
N VAL A 350 0.38 1.80 2.93
CA VAL A 350 -1.05 1.60 2.67
C VAL A 350 -1.38 1.38 1.21
N HIS A 351 -0.61 1.95 0.28
CA HIS A 351 -0.72 1.66 -1.16
C HIS A 351 0.61 1.16 -1.70
N SER A 352 0.55 0.22 -2.65
CA SER A 352 1.68 -0.06 -3.52
C SER A 352 1.22 -0.35 -4.94
N ILE A 353 1.86 0.28 -5.91
CA ILE A 353 1.47 0.21 -7.32
C ILE A 353 2.68 0.39 -8.23
N VAL A 354 2.69 -0.31 -9.37
CA VAL A 354 3.66 -0.15 -10.46
C VAL A 354 2.92 0.15 -11.74
N PHE A 355 3.22 1.28 -12.39
CA PHE A 355 2.66 1.66 -13.68
C PHE A 355 3.65 1.37 -14.82
N LEU A 356 3.10 0.92 -15.95
CA LEU A 356 3.77 0.76 -17.23
C LEU A 356 3.04 1.61 -18.27
N PRO A 357 3.29 2.93 -18.31
CA PRO A 357 2.50 3.84 -19.15
C PRO A 357 2.62 3.57 -20.65
N ILE A 358 3.73 2.98 -21.16
CA ILE A 358 3.87 2.72 -22.60
C ILE A 358 2.97 1.56 -23.03
N SER A 359 3.00 0.43 -22.30
CA SER A 359 2.11 -0.72 -22.52
C SER A 359 0.67 -0.51 -22.02
N SER A 360 0.43 0.54 -21.23
CA SER A 360 -0.85 0.79 -20.56
C SER A 360 -1.25 -0.35 -19.61
N GLU A 361 -0.26 -0.84 -18.86
CA GLU A 361 -0.43 -1.88 -17.85
C GLU A 361 -0.08 -1.32 -16.47
N PHE A 362 -0.57 -1.98 -15.43
CA PHE A 362 -0.23 -1.64 -14.05
C PHE A 362 -0.42 -2.82 -13.11
N TYR A 363 0.30 -2.80 -12.00
CA TYR A 363 0.27 -3.81 -10.96
C TYR A 363 -0.11 -3.15 -9.65
N VAL A 364 -1.21 -3.56 -9.04
CA VAL A 364 -1.68 -3.02 -7.76
C VAL A 364 -1.52 -4.08 -6.70
N ALA A 365 -0.87 -3.72 -5.60
CA ALA A 365 -0.91 -4.57 -4.43
C ALA A 365 -2.32 -4.53 -3.82
N ALA A 366 -3.08 -5.60 -3.96
CA ALA A 366 -4.35 -5.71 -3.25
C ALA A 366 -4.00 -6.12 -1.83
N ASN A 367 -4.43 -5.33 -0.84
CA ASN A 367 -4.07 -5.56 0.53
C ASN A 367 -4.64 -6.90 1.00
N ASP A 368 -3.76 -7.90 1.13
CA ASP A 368 -4.09 -9.19 1.70
C ASP A 368 -3.95 -9.21 3.23
N GLY A 369 -4.21 -8.07 3.85
CA GLY A 369 -4.20 -7.88 5.29
C GLY A 369 -2.86 -7.50 5.90
N ILE A 370 -1.82 -7.32 5.11
CA ILE A 370 -0.53 -6.79 5.58
C ILE A 370 -0.08 -5.66 4.68
N TYR A 371 0.94 -4.93 5.11
CA TYR A 371 1.55 -3.78 4.44
C TYR A 371 1.46 -3.93 2.93
N ALA A 372 0.92 -2.92 2.23
CA ALA A 372 0.40 -3.14 0.89
C ALA A 372 1.39 -3.88 -0.02
N SER A 373 2.65 -3.45 -0.05
CA SER A 373 3.71 -4.03 -0.91
C SER A 373 4.08 -5.47 -0.54
N ALA A 374 3.88 -5.90 0.70
CA ALA A 374 4.14 -7.27 1.11
C ALA A 374 3.10 -8.26 0.56
N GLY A 375 1.92 -7.78 0.12
CA GLY A 375 0.87 -8.58 -0.48
C GLY A 375 1.14 -9.01 -1.93
N ARG A 376 0.10 -9.58 -2.55
CA ARG A 376 0.09 -9.90 -3.99
C ARG A 376 -0.13 -8.65 -4.84
N PHE A 377 0.63 -8.55 -5.92
CA PHE A 377 0.45 -7.52 -6.94
C PHE A 377 -0.40 -8.06 -8.09
N PHE A 378 -1.64 -7.59 -8.19
CA PHE A 378 -2.58 -7.96 -9.26
C PHE A 378 -2.29 -7.11 -10.49
N HIS A 379 -2.13 -7.79 -11.62
CA HIS A 379 -1.76 -7.20 -12.90
C HIS A 379 -3.00 -6.92 -13.74
N PHE A 380 -3.04 -5.71 -14.29
CA PHE A 380 -4.11 -5.25 -15.13
C PHE A 380 -3.57 -4.59 -16.39
N LYS A 381 -4.31 -4.76 -17.48
CA LYS A 381 -4.22 -3.90 -18.67
C LYS A 381 -5.31 -2.84 -18.60
N TYR A 382 -4.95 -1.60 -18.90
CA TYR A 382 -5.85 -0.46 -18.95
C TYR A 382 -6.11 -0.07 -20.41
N ASP A 383 -7.33 -0.35 -20.88
CA ASP A 383 -7.77 0.02 -22.22
C ASP A 383 -8.61 1.30 -22.19
N LYS A 384 -8.05 2.35 -21.57
CA LYS A 384 -8.59 3.72 -21.45
C LYS A 384 -9.92 3.87 -20.70
N LYS A 385 -10.91 3.02 -20.94
CA LYS A 385 -12.22 3.04 -20.28
C LYS A 385 -12.38 1.90 -19.31
N ILE A 386 -11.81 0.74 -19.63
CA ILE A 386 -11.94 -0.48 -18.84
C ILE A 386 -10.58 -1.00 -18.41
N ILE A 387 -10.57 -1.80 -17.35
CA ILE A 387 -9.40 -2.56 -16.96
C ILE A 387 -9.68 -4.06 -17.14
N GLN A 388 -8.66 -4.80 -17.55
CA GLN A 388 -8.71 -6.24 -17.70
C GLN A 388 -7.67 -6.85 -16.76
N TYR A 389 -8.14 -7.70 -15.84
CA TYR A 389 -7.26 -8.51 -15.02
C TYR A 389 -6.53 -9.55 -15.88
N ILE A 390 -5.21 -9.67 -15.70
CA ILE A 390 -4.35 -10.61 -16.44
C ILE A 390 -3.92 -11.75 -15.52
N ASP A 391 -3.12 -11.42 -14.51
CA ASP A 391 -2.50 -12.36 -13.58
C ASP A 391 -2.09 -11.63 -12.27
N TYR A 392 -1.24 -12.25 -11.46
CA TYR A 392 -0.67 -11.61 -10.29
C TYR A 392 0.75 -12.07 -10.02
N ILE A 393 1.53 -11.21 -9.39
CA ILE A 393 2.83 -11.55 -8.79
C ILE A 393 2.57 -11.89 -7.32
N ASP A 394 2.91 -13.12 -6.96
CA ASP A 394 2.69 -13.66 -5.62
C ASP A 394 3.65 -13.03 -4.58
N TYR A 395 3.43 -13.30 -3.30
CA TYR A 395 4.29 -12.84 -2.18
C TYR A 395 5.77 -13.18 -2.44
N SER A 396 6.68 -12.35 -1.93
CA SER A 396 8.12 -12.61 -2.09
C SER A 396 8.52 -13.83 -1.23
N PRO A 397 9.20 -14.84 -1.81
CA PRO A 397 9.74 -15.96 -1.05
C PRO A 397 10.69 -15.51 0.07
N ASP A 398 11.43 -14.43 -0.14
CA ASP A 398 12.43 -13.93 0.83
C ASP A 398 11.77 -13.39 2.11
N TYR A 399 10.52 -12.95 2.02
CA TYR A 399 9.74 -12.39 3.13
C TYR A 399 8.63 -13.33 3.61
N LEU A 400 8.68 -14.60 3.23
CA LEU A 400 7.67 -15.60 3.58
C LEU A 400 7.49 -15.72 5.10
N TRP A 401 8.61 -15.78 5.85
CA TRP A 401 8.57 -15.95 7.30
C TRP A 401 7.94 -14.74 8.00
N ILE A 402 8.30 -13.52 7.58
CA ILE A 402 7.75 -12.25 8.10
C ILE A 402 6.26 -12.19 7.83
N THR A 403 5.87 -12.46 6.58
CA THR A 403 4.47 -12.40 6.13
C THR A 403 3.59 -13.37 6.92
N LYS A 404 4.05 -14.62 7.09
CA LYS A 404 3.35 -15.64 7.88
C LYS A 404 3.17 -15.21 9.32
N ASN A 405 4.25 -14.76 9.97
CA ASN A 405 4.22 -14.37 11.38
C ASN A 405 3.32 -13.16 11.62
N LEU A 406 3.32 -12.19 10.71
CA LEU A 406 2.41 -11.04 10.78
C LEU A 406 0.94 -11.46 10.76
N PHE A 407 0.55 -12.44 9.92
CA PHE A 407 -0.84 -12.94 9.92
C PHE A 407 -1.22 -13.60 11.24
N ILE A 408 -0.29 -14.38 11.82
CA ILE A 408 -0.49 -15.02 13.12
C ILE A 408 -0.61 -13.97 14.22
N ASP A 409 0.22 -12.93 14.21
CA ASP A 409 0.20 -11.85 15.19
C ASP A 409 -1.09 -11.04 15.13
N LYS A 410 -1.57 -10.71 13.92
CA LYS A 410 -2.86 -10.03 13.73
C LYS A 410 -4.03 -10.83 14.29
N TYR A 411 -3.98 -12.15 14.14
CA TYR A 411 -4.93 -13.05 14.76
C TYR A 411 -4.81 -13.04 16.30
N LYS A 412 -3.60 -13.22 16.85
CA LYS A 412 -3.35 -13.28 18.30
C LYS A 412 -3.77 -11.99 19.02
N ASN A 413 -3.58 -10.84 18.37
CA ASN A 413 -3.99 -9.53 18.88
C ASN A 413 -5.48 -9.23 18.67
N LYS A 414 -6.27 -10.19 18.17
CA LYS A 414 -7.72 -10.04 17.89
C LYS A 414 -8.06 -8.91 16.93
N GLU A 415 -7.10 -8.49 16.10
CA GLU A 415 -7.36 -7.50 15.06
C GLU A 415 -8.22 -8.12 13.95
N TRP A 416 -8.11 -9.43 13.74
CA TRP A 416 -8.88 -10.19 12.75
C TRP A 416 -9.84 -11.17 13.39
N SER A 417 -10.99 -11.35 12.74
CA SER A 417 -11.86 -12.50 13.01
C SER A 417 -11.19 -13.79 12.56
N ASN A 418 -11.55 -14.91 13.21
CA ASN A 418 -11.07 -16.24 12.85
C ASN A 418 -11.28 -16.52 11.35
N GLN A 419 -12.45 -16.19 10.82
CA GLN A 419 -12.78 -16.39 9.40
C GLN A 419 -11.86 -15.59 8.47
N LYS A 420 -11.53 -14.34 8.81
CA LYS A 420 -10.62 -13.49 8.02
C LYS A 420 -9.21 -14.07 8.03
N ALA A 421 -8.69 -14.43 9.21
CA ALA A 421 -7.36 -15.01 9.35
C ALA A 421 -7.22 -16.34 8.60
N ILE A 422 -8.21 -17.23 8.72
CA ILE A 422 -8.22 -18.53 8.03
C ILE A 422 -8.23 -18.33 6.51
N SER A 423 -9.08 -17.44 5.99
CA SER A 423 -9.16 -17.15 4.56
C SER A 423 -7.81 -16.69 4.00
N TYR A 424 -7.15 -15.76 4.71
CA TYR A 424 -5.84 -15.26 4.31
C TYR A 424 -4.76 -16.33 4.33
N ILE A 425 -4.66 -17.09 5.42
CA ILE A 425 -3.65 -18.14 5.54
C ILE A 425 -3.89 -19.24 4.50
N LYS A 426 -5.15 -19.66 4.26
CA LYS A 426 -5.48 -20.61 3.19
C LYS A 426 -5.07 -20.08 1.81
N SER A 427 -5.31 -18.80 1.54
CA SER A 427 -4.87 -18.16 0.30
C SER A 427 -3.35 -18.04 0.20
N PHE A 428 -2.67 -17.79 1.32
CA PHE A 428 -1.21 -17.66 1.41
C PHE A 428 -0.53 -19.03 1.18
N ILE A 429 -1.02 -20.12 1.75
CA ILE A 429 -0.39 -21.43 1.57
C ILE A 429 -0.69 -22.07 0.20
N LYS A 430 -1.72 -21.57 -0.51
CA LYS A 430 -2.19 -22.14 -1.77
C LYS A 430 -1.07 -22.12 -2.81
N ASN A 431 -0.80 -23.28 -3.41
CA ASN A 431 0.24 -23.49 -4.44
C ASN A 431 1.69 -23.23 -3.98
N ARG A 432 1.97 -23.19 -2.67
CA ARG A 432 3.33 -22.98 -2.15
C ARG A 432 3.98 -24.26 -1.64
N LYS A 433 5.27 -24.36 -1.90
CA LYS A 433 6.15 -25.31 -1.22
C LYS A 433 6.48 -24.72 0.16
N LEU A 434 6.00 -25.40 1.20
CA LEU A 434 6.23 -25.01 2.60
C LEU A 434 7.39 -25.83 3.14
N SER A 435 8.27 -25.21 3.93
CA SER A 435 9.25 -25.97 4.72
C SER A 435 8.55 -26.77 5.84
N GLY A 436 9.25 -27.74 6.43
CA GLY A 436 8.73 -28.46 7.59
C GLY A 436 8.37 -27.51 8.75
N TRP A 437 9.23 -26.52 9.00
CA TRP A 437 9.00 -25.47 10.00
C TRP A 437 7.77 -24.60 9.69
N ASP A 438 7.53 -24.25 8.42
CA ASP A 438 6.31 -23.53 8.03
C ASP A 438 5.05 -24.33 8.34
N ILE A 439 5.08 -25.64 8.07
CA ILE A 439 3.95 -26.53 8.36
C ILE A 439 3.75 -26.65 9.87
N ILE A 440 4.81 -26.73 10.66
CA ILE A 440 4.75 -26.73 12.13
C ILE A 440 4.07 -25.48 12.69
N ASP A 441 4.45 -24.29 12.22
CA ASP A 441 3.84 -23.05 12.70
C ASP A 441 2.34 -22.98 12.34
N LEU A 442 1.98 -23.47 11.15
CA LEU A 442 0.58 -23.56 10.73
C LEU A 442 -0.21 -24.58 11.54
N ILE A 443 0.39 -25.71 11.93
CA ILE A 443 -0.23 -26.70 12.82
C ILE A 443 -0.52 -26.09 14.18
N LYS A 444 0.42 -25.33 14.77
CA LYS A 444 0.19 -24.60 16.04
C LYS A 444 -0.99 -23.65 15.89
N PHE A 445 -1.00 -22.86 14.82
CA PHE A 445 -2.05 -21.89 14.54
C PHE A 445 -3.44 -22.55 14.35
N TYR A 446 -3.53 -23.64 13.57
CA TYR A 446 -4.78 -24.35 13.36
C TYR A 446 -5.26 -25.11 14.60
N LYS A 447 -4.36 -25.59 15.45
CA LYS A 447 -4.72 -26.15 16.76
C LYS A 447 -5.35 -25.09 17.66
N GLU A 448 -4.75 -23.89 17.76
CA GLU A 448 -5.31 -22.78 18.55
C GLU A 448 -6.74 -22.40 18.13
N LEU A 449 -7.06 -22.60 16.84
CA LEU A 449 -8.38 -22.33 16.25
C LEU A 449 -9.37 -23.51 16.28
N ASP A 450 -8.99 -24.65 16.86
CA ASP A 450 -9.76 -25.91 16.84
C ASP A 450 -10.12 -26.43 15.42
N LEU A 451 -9.24 -26.16 14.45
CA LEU A 451 -9.39 -26.60 13.05
C LEU A 451 -8.78 -27.99 12.86
N LYS A 452 -9.44 -29.01 13.38
CA LYS A 452 -8.92 -30.39 13.42
C LYS A 452 -8.64 -30.99 12.04
N ASN A 453 -9.48 -30.68 11.05
CA ASN A 453 -9.35 -31.23 9.69
C ASN A 453 -8.12 -30.63 8.98
N GLU A 454 -7.96 -29.31 9.05
CA GLU A 454 -6.81 -28.61 8.50
C GLU A 454 -5.51 -29.01 9.21
N THR A 455 -5.55 -29.15 10.53
CA THR A 455 -4.41 -29.64 11.32
C THR A 455 -3.98 -31.03 10.86
N SER A 456 -4.93 -31.96 10.72
CA SER A 456 -4.66 -33.33 10.26
C SER A 456 -4.10 -33.35 8.83
N SER A 457 -4.63 -32.52 7.93
CA SER A 457 -4.13 -32.41 6.55
C SER A 457 -2.66 -31.94 6.50
N LEU A 458 -2.27 -31.02 7.37
CA LEU A 458 -0.87 -30.57 7.48
C LEU A 458 0.06 -31.65 8.06
N ILE A 459 -0.41 -32.44 9.02
CA ILE A 459 0.34 -33.59 9.55
C ILE A 459 0.56 -34.64 8.45
N GLU A 460 -0.45 -34.95 7.64
CA GLU A 460 -0.30 -35.86 6.49
C GLU A 460 0.72 -35.33 5.47
N LYS A 461 0.78 -34.00 5.28
CA LYS A 461 1.83 -33.38 4.44
C LYS A 461 3.23 -33.59 5.01
N LEU A 462 3.42 -33.46 6.32
CA LEU A 462 4.70 -33.76 6.98
C LEU A 462 5.07 -35.24 6.87
N LYS A 463 4.11 -36.16 7.05
CA LYS A 463 4.33 -37.59 6.81
C LYS A 463 4.78 -37.88 5.39
N SER A 464 4.14 -37.28 4.39
CA SER A 464 4.52 -37.46 2.99
C SER A 464 5.94 -36.96 2.71
N ILE A 465 6.36 -35.85 3.32
CA ILE A 465 7.74 -35.36 3.23
C ILE A 465 8.70 -36.35 3.89
N PHE A 466 8.39 -36.80 5.11
CA PHE A 466 9.18 -37.80 5.83
C PHE A 466 9.35 -39.10 5.04
N GLU A 467 8.26 -39.69 4.51
CA GLU A 467 8.33 -40.93 3.72
C GLU A 467 9.13 -40.73 2.43
N LYS A 468 9.06 -39.55 1.81
CA LYS A 468 9.89 -39.24 0.65
C LYS A 468 11.37 -39.20 1.01
N ASP A 469 11.74 -38.51 2.08
CA ASP A 469 13.15 -38.37 2.50
C ASP A 469 13.71 -39.70 3.02
N LYS A 470 12.88 -40.50 3.71
CA LYS A 470 13.16 -41.89 4.08
C LYS A 470 13.48 -42.73 2.84
N ASN A 471 12.57 -42.77 1.87
CA ASN A 471 12.79 -43.54 0.64
C ASN A 471 14.00 -43.06 -0.14
N ALA A 472 14.29 -41.75 -0.16
CA ALA A 472 15.47 -41.23 -0.82
C ALA A 472 16.77 -41.69 -0.16
N LEU A 473 16.81 -41.75 1.17
CA LEU A 473 17.97 -42.22 1.93
C LEU A 473 18.17 -43.74 1.81
N PHE A 474 17.11 -44.53 2.02
CA PHE A 474 17.21 -45.99 2.08
C PHE A 474 17.31 -46.69 0.72
N ASN A 475 17.04 -45.99 -0.39
CA ASN A 475 17.25 -46.51 -1.75
C ASN A 475 18.60 -46.10 -2.38
N LEU A 476 19.52 -45.52 -1.60
CA LEU A 476 20.85 -45.18 -2.10
C LEU A 476 21.65 -46.44 -2.49
N PRO A 477 22.32 -46.45 -3.65
CA PRO A 477 23.25 -47.52 -4.00
C PRO A 477 24.37 -47.64 -2.97
N ALA A 478 24.80 -48.86 -2.65
CA ALA A 478 25.83 -49.14 -1.65
C ALA A 478 27.14 -48.36 -1.88
N GLU A 479 27.45 -48.06 -3.15
CA GLU A 479 28.64 -47.30 -3.57
C GLU A 479 28.63 -45.82 -3.16
N LYS A 480 27.47 -45.26 -2.80
CA LYS A 480 27.30 -43.85 -2.44
C LYS A 480 27.22 -43.57 -0.94
N ILE A 481 27.27 -44.60 -0.08
CA ILE A 481 27.00 -44.50 1.36
C ILE A 481 27.85 -43.41 2.07
N ASN A 482 29.08 -43.15 1.63
CA ASN A 482 29.98 -42.15 2.23
C ASN A 482 30.16 -40.87 1.38
N SER A 483 29.22 -40.58 0.48
CA SER A 483 29.25 -39.37 -0.33
C SER A 483 28.65 -38.14 0.40
N PRO A 484 29.02 -36.90 0.01
CA PRO A 484 28.34 -35.69 0.47
C PRO A 484 26.82 -35.72 0.24
N GLU A 485 26.37 -36.45 -0.78
CA GLU A 485 24.95 -36.64 -1.11
C GLU A 485 24.23 -37.42 -0.01
N THR A 486 24.87 -38.45 0.56
CA THR A 486 24.31 -39.22 1.68
C THR A 486 24.20 -38.38 2.94
N PHE A 487 25.18 -37.52 3.23
CA PHE A 487 25.10 -36.60 4.37
C PHE A 487 23.86 -35.68 4.28
N LEU A 488 23.63 -35.07 3.12
CA LEU A 488 22.45 -34.21 2.89
C LEU A 488 21.13 -34.99 3.03
N LEU A 489 21.08 -36.22 2.53
CA LEU A 489 19.89 -37.07 2.65
C LEU A 489 19.61 -37.51 4.11
N ARG A 490 20.66 -37.77 4.90
CA ARG A 490 20.53 -38.04 6.34
C ARG A 490 20.01 -36.82 7.09
N ASP A 491 20.50 -35.62 6.78
CA ASP A 491 20.01 -34.38 7.37
C ASP A 491 18.52 -34.15 7.03
N HIS A 492 18.13 -34.29 5.75
CA HIS A 492 16.73 -34.18 5.34
C HIS A 492 15.82 -35.21 6.05
N TYR A 493 16.29 -36.46 6.17
CA TYR A 493 15.59 -37.51 6.91
C TYR A 493 15.37 -37.14 8.38
N ASN A 494 16.44 -36.79 9.09
CA ASN A 494 16.38 -36.44 10.50
C ASN A 494 15.52 -35.18 10.75
N ASN A 495 15.63 -34.18 9.87
CA ASN A 495 14.85 -32.96 9.93
C ASN A 495 13.36 -33.22 9.69
N SER A 496 12.99 -33.98 8.66
CA SER A 496 11.60 -34.32 8.38
C SER A 496 10.97 -35.18 9.48
N LEU A 497 11.73 -36.12 10.07
CA LEU A 497 11.31 -36.91 11.23
C LEU A 497 11.07 -36.03 12.47
N LEU A 498 11.99 -35.11 12.77
CA LEU A 498 11.84 -34.16 13.89
C LEU A 498 10.59 -33.29 13.71
N ASN A 499 10.35 -32.77 12.51
CA ASN A 499 9.14 -32.01 12.22
C ASN A 499 7.87 -32.84 12.45
N LEU A 500 7.86 -34.13 12.09
CA LEU A 500 6.71 -34.98 12.34
C LEU A 500 6.49 -35.24 13.85
N ILE A 501 7.56 -35.44 14.62
CA ILE A 501 7.50 -35.59 16.08
C ILE A 501 6.95 -34.32 16.74
N LEU A 502 7.47 -33.15 16.35
CA LEU A 502 7.00 -31.84 16.82
C LEU A 502 5.52 -31.63 16.52
N ALA A 503 5.04 -32.04 15.34
CA ALA A 503 3.63 -31.95 14.99
C ALA A 503 2.73 -32.75 15.94
N TYR A 504 3.17 -33.95 16.31
CA TYR A 504 2.45 -34.80 17.26
C TYR A 504 2.55 -34.31 18.71
N GLU A 505 3.67 -33.72 19.11
CA GLU A 505 3.78 -33.00 20.38
C GLU A 505 2.75 -31.87 20.41
N ILE A 506 2.69 -31.05 19.35
CA ILE A 506 1.76 -29.92 19.29
C ILE A 506 0.33 -30.38 19.47
N ILE A 507 -0.12 -31.50 18.87
CA ILE A 507 -1.51 -31.99 19.05
C ILE A 507 -1.71 -32.93 20.24
N ASP A 508 -0.76 -32.99 21.17
CA ASP A 508 -0.78 -33.84 22.37
C ASP A 508 -0.93 -35.35 22.09
N ASN A 509 -0.49 -35.83 20.92
CA ASN A 509 -0.53 -37.25 20.56
C ASN A 509 0.74 -37.98 21.02
N LYS A 510 0.79 -38.29 22.32
CA LYS A 510 1.95 -38.94 22.96
C LYS A 510 2.33 -40.28 22.34
N GLN A 511 1.34 -41.08 21.91
CA GLN A 511 1.59 -42.38 21.31
C GLN A 511 2.40 -42.26 20.02
N LYS A 512 1.96 -41.39 19.10
CA LYS A 512 2.66 -41.18 17.82
C LYS A 512 3.99 -40.46 18.01
N MET A 513 4.06 -39.50 18.93
CA MET A 513 5.33 -38.85 19.30
C MET A 513 6.39 -39.87 19.73
N LYS A 514 6.02 -40.81 20.61
CA LYS A 514 6.92 -41.88 21.09
C LYS A 514 7.29 -42.87 19.98
N GLU A 515 6.33 -43.25 19.14
CA GLU A 515 6.53 -44.14 17.99
C GLU A 515 7.61 -43.59 17.03
N TYR A 516 7.46 -42.34 16.57
CA TYR A 516 8.41 -41.72 15.64
C TYR A 516 9.75 -41.36 16.30
N SER A 517 9.75 -41.01 17.59
CA SER A 517 11.00 -40.79 18.33
C SER A 517 11.82 -42.09 18.45
N LYS A 518 11.15 -43.23 18.68
CA LYS A 518 11.80 -44.55 18.70
C LYS A 518 12.38 -44.92 17.34
N LEU A 519 11.69 -44.58 16.25
CA LEU A 519 12.17 -44.81 14.89
C LEU A 519 13.53 -44.13 14.68
N GLY A 520 13.63 -42.84 15.01
CA GLY A 520 14.88 -42.10 14.93
C GLY A 520 16.00 -42.78 15.73
N LEU A 521 15.74 -43.15 16.98
CA LEU A 521 16.75 -43.79 17.83
C LEU A 521 17.24 -45.17 17.33
N ASN A 522 16.46 -45.86 16.50
CA ASN A 522 16.73 -47.23 16.08
C ASN A 522 17.37 -47.35 14.69
N ASP A 523 17.30 -46.33 13.83
CA ASP A 523 17.60 -46.50 12.41
C ASP A 523 19.10 -46.62 12.06
N ASN A 524 20.04 -46.56 13.03
CA ASN A 524 21.51 -46.49 12.80
C ASN A 524 21.98 -45.37 11.85
N VAL A 525 21.06 -44.57 11.30
CA VAL A 525 21.28 -43.40 10.43
C VAL A 525 21.87 -42.21 11.21
N ILE A 526 21.74 -42.23 12.54
CA ILE A 526 22.04 -41.11 13.45
C ILE A 526 23.51 -41.06 13.90
N GLU A 527 24.34 -42.05 13.57
CA GLU A 527 25.67 -42.23 14.19
C GLU A 527 26.58 -40.99 14.17
N ASP A 528 26.35 -40.04 13.25
CA ASP A 528 27.16 -38.82 13.12
C ASP A 528 26.54 -37.52 13.66
N ASP A 529 25.26 -37.48 14.07
CA ASP A 529 24.60 -36.24 14.56
C ASP A 529 24.05 -36.37 16.01
N LYS A 530 24.88 -35.89 16.96
CA LYS A 530 24.56 -35.89 18.40
C LYS A 530 23.33 -35.04 18.75
N TRP A 531 23.01 -34.01 17.96
CA TRP A 531 21.91 -33.10 18.27
C TRP A 531 20.56 -33.76 18.04
N TYR A 532 20.37 -34.41 16.89
CA TYR A 532 19.13 -35.14 16.60
C TYR A 532 18.91 -36.30 17.58
N SER A 533 19.96 -37.08 17.90
CA SER A 533 19.86 -38.16 18.90
C SER A 533 19.37 -37.65 20.25
N MET A 534 19.92 -36.53 20.73
CA MET A 534 19.49 -35.89 21.98
C MET A 534 18.02 -35.48 21.91
N LYS A 535 17.58 -34.86 20.81
CA LYS A 535 16.19 -34.45 20.63
C LYS A 535 15.21 -35.61 20.58
N PHE A 536 15.53 -36.68 19.85
CA PHE A 536 14.66 -37.86 19.82
C PHE A 536 14.57 -38.57 21.18
N LYS A 537 15.66 -38.60 21.98
CA LYS A 537 15.59 -39.07 23.37
C LYS A 537 14.70 -38.19 24.24
N GLU A 538 14.82 -36.87 24.11
CA GLU A 538 13.97 -35.91 24.83
C GLU A 538 12.47 -36.20 24.57
N TYR A 539 12.09 -36.32 23.30
CA TYR A 539 10.69 -36.57 22.91
C TYR A 539 10.21 -37.99 23.21
N TYR A 540 11.08 -39.00 23.18
CA TYR A 540 10.72 -40.36 23.58
C TYR A 540 10.38 -40.48 25.08
N ASN A 541 11.01 -39.63 25.90
CA ASN A 541 10.88 -39.64 27.36
C ASN A 541 9.76 -38.72 27.91
N LYS A 542 9.31 -37.72 27.12
CA LYS A 542 8.11 -36.91 27.40
C LYS A 542 6.82 -37.71 27.24
#